data_AF-A0A1M5PW02-F1
#
_entry.id   AF-A0A1M5PW02-F1
#
_cell.length_a   1.000
_cell.length_b   1.000
_cell.length_c   1.000
_cell.angle_alpha   90.00
_cell.angle_beta   90.00
_cell.angle_gamma   90.00
#
_symmetry.space_group_name_H-M   'P 1'
#
loop_
_entity.id
_entity.type
_entity.pdbx_description
1 polymer ?
#
loop_
_entity_poly.entity_id
_entity_poly.type
_entity_poly.pdbx_seq_one_letter_code
_entity_poly.pdbx_strand_id
1 'polypeptide(L)'
;MATCPSPQLTRRRSPDHQHERWEIYFGDIRAGVISVRSGNPRDTDLWEWCCGFYPGSHPGECSGGTAATFDQARADFEAAWRLFLANRTEADFQAWRDHKAWTAEKYRRFDRGERMPHDWRPGQ
;
A
#
# COMPACT_ATOMS: atom_id res chain seq x y z
N MET A 1 -16.14 28.74 3.46
CA MET A 1 -16.10 27.43 4.14
C MET A 1 -14.83 26.75 3.68
N ALA A 2 -13.83 26.61 4.54
CA ALA A 2 -12.57 25.97 4.18
C ALA A 2 -12.80 24.45 4.20
N THR A 3 -12.79 23.83 3.02
CA THR A 3 -12.67 22.38 2.90
C THR A 3 -11.30 22.01 3.43
N CYS A 4 -11.22 21.47 4.65
CA CYS A 4 -9.99 20.82 5.11
C CYS A 4 -9.59 19.81 4.01
N PRO A 5 -8.35 19.85 3.48
CA PRO A 5 -7.95 18.92 2.45
C PRO A 5 -7.99 17.53 3.07
N SER A 6 -9.00 16.74 2.69
CA SER A 6 -8.97 15.29 2.94
C SER A 6 -7.61 14.81 2.44
N PRO A 7 -6.76 14.18 3.27
CA PRO A 7 -5.44 13.73 2.85
C PRO A 7 -5.55 12.95 1.54
N GLN A 8 -5.02 13.57 0.49
CA GLN A 8 -5.25 13.13 -0.89
C GLN A 8 -4.33 11.94 -1.19
N LEU A 9 -4.87 10.92 -1.84
CA LEU A 9 -4.08 9.78 -2.29
C LEU A 9 -3.11 10.24 -3.38
N THR A 10 -1.82 10.04 -3.12
CA THR A 10 -0.76 10.28 -4.09
C THR A 10 -0.34 8.95 -4.72
N ARG A 11 0.25 9.01 -5.92
CA ARG A 11 0.74 7.82 -6.62
C ARG A 11 2.19 8.00 -7.04
N ARG A 12 2.96 6.91 -6.97
CA ARG A 12 4.32 6.83 -7.48
C ARG A 12 4.44 5.64 -8.42
N ARG A 13 5.08 5.84 -9.56
CA ARG A 13 5.39 4.72 -10.47
C ARG A 13 6.59 3.96 -9.94
N SER A 14 6.46 2.64 -9.83
CA SER A 14 7.59 1.77 -9.47
C SER A 14 8.50 1.59 -10.70
N PRO A 15 9.79 1.95 -10.63
CA PRO A 15 10.68 1.95 -11.80
C PRO A 15 11.08 0.54 -12.27
N ASP A 16 11.09 -0.44 -11.38
CA ASP A 16 11.72 -1.76 -11.62
C ASP A 16 10.73 -2.89 -11.98
N HIS A 17 9.49 -2.56 -12.36
CA HIS A 17 8.50 -3.57 -12.75
C HIS A 17 8.38 -3.67 -14.28
N GLN A 18 8.46 -4.91 -14.80
CA GLN A 18 8.30 -5.23 -16.23
C GLN A 18 6.94 -4.76 -16.79
N HIS A 19 5.95 -4.63 -15.92
CA HIS A 19 4.63 -4.10 -16.22
C HIS A 19 4.36 -2.87 -15.36
N GLU A 20 3.51 -1.98 -15.88
CA GLU A 20 3.21 -0.73 -15.19
C GLU A 20 2.58 -0.98 -13.82
N ARG A 21 3.24 -0.47 -12.78
CA ARG A 21 2.80 -0.54 -11.40
C ARG A 21 2.85 0.84 -10.75
N TRP A 22 1.75 1.17 -10.08
CA TRP A 22 1.58 2.37 -9.28
C TRP A 22 1.44 1.98 -7.82
N GLU A 23 2.32 2.51 -6.98
CA GLU A 23 2.18 2.48 -5.53
C GLU A 23 1.33 3.68 -5.10
N ILE A 24 0.27 3.41 -4.35
CA ILE A 24 -0.66 4.43 -3.88
C ILE A 24 -0.38 4.73 -2.41
N TYR A 25 -0.32 6.02 -2.08
CA TYR A 25 0.07 6.52 -0.77
C TYR A 25 -0.97 7.45 -0.17
N PHE A 26 -1.18 7.30 1.14
CA PHE A 26 -1.94 8.20 1.97
C PHE A 26 -0.98 8.81 3.00
N GLY A 27 -0.56 10.07 2.77
CA GLY A 27 0.55 10.64 3.52
C GLY A 27 1.82 9.80 3.33
N ASP A 28 2.34 9.25 4.44
CA ASP A 28 3.52 8.39 4.47
C ASP A 28 3.22 6.88 4.37
N ILE A 29 1.94 6.52 4.43
CA ILE A 29 1.45 5.14 4.43
C ILE A 29 1.24 4.65 3.01
N ARG A 30 1.80 3.48 2.67
CA ARG A 30 1.47 2.81 1.40
C ARG A 30 0.09 2.18 1.53
N ALA A 31 -0.91 2.88 1.01
CA ALA A 31 -2.31 2.49 1.02
C ALA A 31 -2.62 1.28 0.13
N GLY A 32 -1.79 1.03 -0.88
CA GLY A 32 -1.95 -0.13 -1.74
C GLY A 32 -1.22 0.01 -3.07
N VAL A 33 -1.69 -0.73 -4.07
CA VAL A 33 -1.10 -0.78 -5.42
C VAL A 33 -2.17 -0.89 -6.50
N ILE A 34 -1.87 -0.33 -7.67
CA ILE A 34 -2.60 -0.53 -8.91
C ILE A 34 -1.59 -0.98 -9.96
N SER A 35 -1.81 -2.11 -10.63
CA SER A 35 -0.86 -2.67 -11.59
C SER A 35 -1.55 -3.26 -12.81
N VAL A 36 -0.85 -3.23 -13.94
CA VAL A 36 -1.24 -3.99 -15.13
C VAL A 36 -1.01 -5.48 -14.85
N ARG A 37 -2.02 -6.29 -15.15
CA ARG A 37 -1.95 -7.75 -15.04
C ARG A 37 -1.13 -8.33 -16.17
N SER A 38 -0.31 -9.33 -15.85
CA SER A 38 0.56 -10.03 -16.80
C SER A 38 0.07 -11.45 -17.07
N GLY A 39 0.10 -11.90 -18.33
CA GLY A 39 -0.14 -13.30 -18.69
C GLY A 39 -1.61 -13.71 -18.87
N ASN A 40 -2.55 -12.76 -18.91
CA ASN A 40 -3.97 -13.09 -19.13
C ASN A 40 -4.39 -13.05 -20.61
N PRO A 41 -5.48 -13.74 -20.98
CA PRO A 41 -6.14 -13.58 -22.27
C PRO A 41 -6.54 -12.11 -22.53
N ARG A 42 -6.56 -11.72 -23.82
CA ARG A 42 -6.82 -10.34 -24.27
C ARG A 42 -8.15 -9.74 -23.79
N ASP A 43 -9.13 -10.58 -23.46
CA ASP A 43 -10.48 -10.15 -23.06
C ASP A 43 -10.67 -10.03 -21.54
N THR A 44 -9.58 -10.01 -20.77
CA THR A 44 -9.65 -9.82 -19.32
C THR A 44 -9.33 -8.40 -18.91
N ASP A 45 -9.94 -7.95 -17.81
CA ASP A 45 -9.59 -6.69 -17.15
C ASP A 45 -8.08 -6.54 -17.01
N LEU A 46 -7.55 -5.46 -17.61
CA LEU A 46 -6.12 -5.22 -17.74
C LEU A 46 -5.47 -4.75 -16.44
N TRP A 47 -6.23 -4.12 -15.56
CA TRP A 47 -5.75 -3.56 -14.31
C TRP A 47 -6.21 -4.38 -13.12
N GLU A 48 -5.33 -4.54 -12.15
CA GLU A 48 -5.61 -5.08 -10.83
C GLU A 48 -5.25 -4.04 -9.79
N TRP A 49 -6.03 -3.99 -8.72
CA TRP A 49 -5.77 -3.11 -7.59
C TRP A 49 -5.92 -3.87 -6.28
N CYS A 50 -5.14 -3.46 -5.29
CA CYS A 50 -5.20 -3.95 -3.92
C CYS A 50 -5.10 -2.74 -2.98
N CYS A 51 -6.03 -2.65 -2.04
CA CYS A 51 -6.24 -1.56 -1.11
C CYS A 51 -6.19 -2.10 0.33
N GLY A 52 -5.40 -1.44 1.18
CA GLY A 52 -5.15 -1.82 2.56
C GLY A 52 -3.67 -2.03 2.83
N PHE A 53 -3.32 -2.12 4.10
CA PHE A 53 -1.96 -2.30 4.55
C PHE A 53 -1.89 -3.25 5.75
N TYR A 54 -0.77 -3.94 5.88
CA TYR A 54 -0.47 -4.83 7.00
C TYR A 54 0.96 -4.56 7.50
N PRO A 55 1.22 -4.65 8.82
CA PRO A 55 0.27 -4.79 9.93
C PRO A 55 -0.52 -3.51 10.21
N GLY A 56 -1.53 -3.60 11.08
CA GLY A 56 -2.52 -2.53 11.32
C GLY A 56 -3.87 -2.75 10.61
N SER A 57 -4.01 -3.89 9.91
CA SER A 57 -5.30 -4.42 9.46
C SER A 57 -5.41 -5.89 9.84
N HIS A 58 -6.64 -6.39 9.98
CA HIS A 58 -6.89 -7.81 10.16
C HIS A 58 -6.90 -8.56 8.81
N PRO A 59 -6.68 -9.89 8.82
CA PRO A 59 -6.91 -10.72 7.64
C PRO A 59 -8.33 -10.51 7.08
N GLY A 60 -8.42 -10.30 5.76
CA GLY A 60 -9.70 -10.07 5.07
C GLY A 60 -10.19 -8.61 5.05
N GLU A 61 -9.51 -7.68 5.73
CA GLU A 61 -9.84 -6.24 5.64
C GLU A 61 -9.21 -5.57 4.42
N CYS A 62 -8.12 -6.12 3.88
CA CYS A 62 -7.56 -5.67 2.61
C CYS A 62 -8.50 -6.08 1.47
N SER A 63 -8.85 -5.13 0.62
CA SER A 63 -9.73 -5.32 -0.53
C SER A 63 -8.92 -5.33 -1.82
N GLY A 64 -9.43 -5.98 -2.85
CA GLY A 64 -8.82 -5.94 -4.17
C GLY A 64 -9.83 -6.23 -5.27
N GLY A 65 -9.46 -5.93 -6.50
CA GLY A 65 -10.32 -6.13 -7.66
C GLY A 65 -9.59 -5.93 -8.97
N THR A 66 -10.32 -6.12 -10.07
CA THR A 66 -9.82 -5.90 -11.42
C THR A 66 -10.68 -4.86 -12.14
N ALA A 67 -10.10 -4.18 -13.11
CA ALA A 67 -10.81 -3.24 -13.97
C ALA A 67 -10.20 -3.15 -15.37
N ALA A 68 -11.03 -2.81 -16.36
CA ALA A 68 -10.59 -2.67 -17.75
C ALA A 68 -9.62 -1.49 -17.96
N THR A 69 -9.75 -0.40 -17.17
CA THR A 69 -8.96 0.83 -17.33
C THR A 69 -8.33 1.27 -16.00
N PHE A 70 -7.25 2.05 -16.11
CA PHE A 70 -6.57 2.62 -14.94
C PHE A 70 -7.51 3.53 -14.13
N ASP A 71 -8.29 4.37 -14.81
CA ASP A 71 -9.19 5.32 -14.15
C ASP A 71 -10.30 4.62 -13.38
N GLN A 72 -10.82 3.50 -13.92
CA GLN A 72 -11.78 2.66 -13.21
C GLN A 72 -11.12 1.99 -12.00
N ALA A 73 -9.94 1.37 -12.17
CA ALA A 73 -9.19 0.79 -11.05
C ALA A 73 -8.90 1.82 -9.96
N ARG A 74 -8.59 3.07 -10.34
CA ARG A 74 -8.38 4.18 -9.41
C ARG A 74 -9.67 4.55 -8.67
N ALA A 75 -10.79 4.67 -9.37
CA ALA A 75 -12.07 5.01 -8.75
C ALA A 75 -12.50 3.93 -7.73
N ASP A 76 -12.36 2.66 -8.11
CA ASP A 76 -12.68 1.52 -7.23
C ASP A 76 -11.74 1.47 -6.02
N PHE A 77 -10.44 1.72 -6.23
CA PHE A 77 -9.45 1.85 -5.16
C PHE A 77 -9.83 2.98 -4.19
N GLU A 78 -10.17 4.17 -4.69
CA GLU A 78 -10.52 5.32 -3.85
C GLU A 78 -11.79 5.05 -3.02
N ALA A 79 -12.77 4.34 -3.59
CA ALA A 79 -13.96 3.91 -2.87
C ALA A 79 -13.63 2.89 -1.77
N ALA A 80 -12.85 1.85 -2.09
CA ALA A 80 -12.38 0.86 -1.14
C ALA A 80 -11.54 1.49 -0.02
N TRP A 81 -10.68 2.45 -0.34
CA TRP A 81 -9.85 3.15 0.64
C TRP A 81 -10.69 3.94 1.65
N ARG A 82 -11.77 4.60 1.22
CA ARG A 82 -12.67 5.32 2.14
C ARG A 82 -13.32 4.37 3.16
N LEU A 83 -13.75 3.19 2.72
CA LEU A 83 -14.34 2.18 3.60
C LEU A 83 -13.29 1.59 4.56
N PHE A 84 -12.10 1.31 4.03
CA PHE A 84 -10.97 0.83 4.84
C PHE A 84 -10.59 1.84 5.91
N LEU A 85 -10.41 3.11 5.52
CA LEU A 85 -10.02 4.22 6.40
C LEU A 85 -11.02 4.48 7.52
N ALA A 86 -12.32 4.29 7.26
CA ALA A 86 -13.38 4.53 8.25
C ALA A 86 -13.23 3.66 9.52
N ASN A 87 -12.56 2.51 9.41
CA ASN A 87 -12.36 1.60 10.54
C ASN A 87 -10.96 1.71 11.16
N ARG A 88 -10.06 2.56 10.63
CA ARG A 88 -8.66 2.66 11.08
C ARG A 88 -8.45 3.71 12.15
N THR A 89 -7.55 3.40 13.07
CA THR A 89 -7.09 4.28 14.13
C THR A 89 -5.63 4.71 13.90
N GLU A 90 -5.17 5.73 14.61
CA GLU A 90 -3.75 6.13 14.56
C GLU A 90 -2.80 5.00 14.99
N ALA A 91 -3.23 4.13 15.91
CA ALA A 91 -2.46 2.98 16.34
C ALA A 91 -2.24 1.97 15.20
N ASP A 92 -3.23 1.80 14.32
CA ASP A 92 -3.11 0.94 13.13
C ASP A 92 -2.08 1.49 12.16
N PHE A 93 -2.11 2.80 11.91
CA PHE A 93 -1.12 3.47 11.09
C PHE A 93 0.27 3.39 11.70
N GLN A 94 0.38 3.53 13.02
CA GLN A 94 1.66 3.42 13.71
C GLN A 94 2.23 1.99 13.63
N ALA A 95 1.41 0.96 13.78
CA ALA A 95 1.83 -0.42 13.62
C ALA A 95 2.44 -0.67 12.22
N TRP A 96 1.83 -0.09 11.18
CA TRP A 96 2.39 -0.14 9.83
C TRP A 96 3.75 0.56 9.73
N ARG A 97 3.88 1.77 10.30
CA ARG A 97 5.14 2.55 10.28
C ARG A 97 6.25 1.80 11.00
N ASP A 98 5.95 1.20 12.15
CA ASP A 98 6.89 0.44 12.95
C ASP A 98 7.39 -0.78 12.20
N HIS A 99 6.49 -1.51 11.54
CA HIS A 99 6.84 -2.65 10.71
C HIS A 99 7.68 -2.26 9.49
N LYS A 100 7.36 -1.12 8.84
CA LYS A 100 8.17 -0.59 7.75
C LYS A 100 9.58 -0.26 8.23
N ALA A 101 9.72 0.39 9.39
CA ALA A 101 11.01 0.73 9.97
C ALA A 101 11.82 -0.52 10.34
N TRP A 102 11.17 -1.51 10.96
CA TRP A 102 11.77 -2.81 11.28
C TRP A 102 12.28 -3.51 10.01
N THR A 103 11.45 -3.54 8.97
CA THR A 103 11.81 -4.15 7.68
C THR A 103 13.02 -3.46 7.05
N ALA A 104 13.04 -2.12 7.05
CA ALA A 104 14.14 -1.34 6.51
C ALA A 104 15.46 -1.60 7.26
N GLU A 105 15.44 -1.64 8.59
CA GLU A 105 16.61 -1.97 9.39
C GLU A 105 17.06 -3.42 9.18
N LYS A 106 16.11 -4.35 9.03
CA LYS A 106 16.39 -5.77 8.77
C LYS A 106 17.26 -5.92 7.53
N TYR A 107 16.83 -5.30 6.44
CA TYR A 107 17.56 -5.38 5.17
C TYR A 107 18.90 -4.65 5.24
N ARG A 108 18.95 -3.47 5.89
CA ARG A 108 20.21 -2.75 6.11
C ARG A 108 21.24 -3.60 6.86
N ARG A 109 20.82 -4.34 7.89
CA ARG A 109 21.69 -5.27 8.65
C ARG A 109 22.06 -6.49 7.83
N PHE A 110 21.11 -7.07 7.11
CA PHE A 110 21.35 -8.20 6.23
C PHE A 110 22.43 -7.87 5.19
N ASP A 111 22.39 -6.68 4.59
CA ASP A 111 23.40 -6.20 3.64
C ASP A 111 24.80 -6.06 4.28
N ARG A 112 24.87 -5.84 5.60
CA ARG A 112 26.13 -5.83 6.38
C ARG A 112 26.52 -7.20 6.95
N GLY A 113 25.71 -8.25 6.73
CA GLY A 113 25.90 -9.57 7.32
C GLY A 113 25.59 -9.65 8.82
N GLU A 114 24.85 -8.67 9.35
CA GLU A 114 24.49 -8.58 10.77
C GLU A 114 23.14 -9.22 11.07
N ARG A 115 22.99 -9.75 12.29
CA ARG A 115 21.70 -10.25 12.79
C ARG A 115 20.85 -9.12 13.36
N MET A 116 19.54 -9.24 13.21
CA MET A 116 18.57 -8.33 13.86
C MET A 116 18.52 -8.59 15.37
N PRO A 117 18.63 -7.55 16.22
CA PRO A 117 18.35 -7.65 17.66
C PRO A 117 16.91 -8.10 17.92
N HIS A 118 16.70 -8.94 18.94
CA HIS A 118 15.37 -9.44 19.28
C HIS A 118 14.47 -8.35 19.88
N ASP A 119 15.05 -7.38 20.57
CA ASP A 119 14.40 -6.29 21.30
C ASP A 119 14.35 -4.98 20.51
N TRP A 120 14.64 -5.02 19.20
CA TRP A 120 14.68 -3.83 18.36
C TRP A 120 13.35 -3.08 18.36
N ARG A 121 13.42 -1.74 18.45
CA ARG A 121 12.27 -0.83 18.34
C ARG A 121 12.55 0.30 17.36
N PRO A 122 11.53 0.81 16.65
CA PRO A 122 11.67 2.00 15.83
C PRO A 122 12.02 3.21 16.70
N GLY A 123 13.01 4.02 16.29
CA GLY A 123 13.34 5.29 16.92
C GLY A 123 14.23 5.25 18.17
N GLN A 124 14.82 4.09 18.50
CA GLN A 124 15.94 4.02 19.46
C GLN A 124 17.27 4.47 18.85
#